data_AF-A0AA88GHM2-F1
#
_entry.id   AF-A0AA88GHM2-F1
#
_cell.length_a   1.000
_cell.length_b   1.000
_cell.length_c   1.000
_cell.angle_alpha   90.00
_cell.angle_beta   90.00
_cell.angle_gamma   90.00
#
_symmetry.space_group_name_H-M   'P 1'
#
loop_
_entity.id
_entity.type
_entity.pdbx_description
1 polymer ?
#
loop_
_entity_poly.entity_id
_entity_poly.type
_entity_poly.pdbx_seq_one_letter_code
_entity_poly.pdbx_strand_id
1 'polypeptide(L)'
;MSCSENVDHDQPLAPPHCLKQFHDIVPKEIMIETLTYLPLSEMGNVLRISKSIHTILTETPLYLTRLLVSYGSNIDFPRSTIDTHLKTIENMSSTEDALAHLTCLLKEMIDYHKELEAKRKEEEMRRKLTLRKIAEIEKIKERLEQEKQQRQAKEKEAFMRLQMNRGNDHTK
;
A
#
# COMPACT_ATOMS: atom_id res chain seq x y z
N MET A 1 28.35 8.43 -51.74
CA MET A 1 26.96 8.29 -52.21
C MET A 1 26.06 8.47 -51.01
N SER A 2 25.32 9.58 -51.00
CA SER A 2 24.35 9.92 -49.97
C SER A 2 22.99 9.33 -50.35
N CYS A 3 22.31 8.71 -49.40
CA CYS A 3 20.86 8.50 -49.44
C CYS A 3 20.31 8.80 -48.04
N SER A 4 19.74 9.99 -47.90
CA SER A 4 18.67 10.27 -46.93
C SER A 4 17.34 9.79 -47.51
N GLU A 5 16.29 9.84 -46.68
CA GLU A 5 14.84 9.61 -46.92
C GLU A 5 14.36 8.23 -46.43
N ASN A 6 13.30 8.05 -45.64
CA ASN A 6 12.27 8.93 -45.04
C ASN A 6 11.76 8.19 -43.79
N VAL A 7 11.53 8.90 -42.68
CA VAL A 7 10.88 8.30 -41.49
C VAL A 7 9.40 8.63 -41.55
N ASP A 8 8.59 7.65 -41.96
CA ASP A 8 7.13 7.69 -41.76
C ASP A 8 6.83 7.58 -40.26
N HIS A 9 6.13 8.59 -39.74
CA HIS A 9 5.74 8.73 -38.33
C HIS A 9 4.29 8.27 -38.11
N ASP A 10 3.92 7.07 -38.57
CA ASP A 10 2.57 6.53 -38.31
C ASP A 10 2.50 4.99 -38.32
N GLN A 11 3.40 4.34 -37.58
CA GLN A 11 3.27 2.92 -37.25
C GLN A 11 3.20 2.72 -35.73
N PRO A 12 2.15 2.04 -35.19
CA PRO A 12 2.13 1.69 -33.78
C PRO A 12 3.32 0.77 -33.50
N LEU A 13 4.22 1.21 -32.62
CA LEU A 13 5.34 0.44 -32.10
C LEU A 13 4.85 -0.97 -31.71
N ALA A 14 5.18 -1.96 -32.53
CA ALA A 14 4.95 -3.35 -32.19
C ALA A 14 5.67 -3.64 -30.85
N PRO A 15 5.02 -4.32 -29.89
CA PRO A 15 5.68 -4.67 -28.65
C PRO A 15 6.93 -5.50 -28.96
N PRO A 16 8.05 -5.27 -28.25
CA PRO A 16 9.32 -5.88 -28.58
C PRO A 16 9.19 -7.41 -28.65
N HIS A 17 9.73 -7.99 -29.73
CA HIS A 17 9.73 -9.43 -30.04
C HIS A 17 10.25 -10.34 -28.90
N CYS A 18 10.89 -9.76 -27.89
CA CYS A 18 11.47 -10.46 -26.75
C CYS A 18 10.43 -11.11 -25.80
N LEU A 19 9.19 -10.60 -25.73
CA LEU A 19 8.15 -11.19 -24.87
C LEU A 19 7.49 -12.44 -25.48
N LYS A 20 7.59 -12.63 -26.81
CA LYS A 20 7.00 -13.78 -27.49
C LYS A 20 7.79 -15.09 -27.30
N GLN A 21 8.99 -15.08 -26.71
CA GLN A 21 9.81 -16.29 -26.54
C GLN A 21 9.98 -16.73 -25.09
N PHE A 22 9.54 -15.93 -24.11
CA PHE A 22 9.76 -16.23 -22.69
C PHE A 22 8.96 -17.46 -22.20
N HIS A 23 7.78 -17.70 -22.78
CA HIS A 23 6.88 -18.79 -22.39
C HIS A 23 7.25 -20.16 -22.98
N ASP A 24 8.08 -20.20 -24.02
CA ASP A 24 8.57 -21.45 -24.62
C ASP A 24 9.84 -21.97 -23.93
N ILE A 25 10.54 -21.11 -23.19
CA ILE A 25 11.84 -21.40 -22.56
C ILE A 25 11.70 -21.62 -21.04
N VAL A 26 10.75 -20.95 -20.38
CA VAL A 26 10.59 -21.02 -18.93
C VAL A 26 9.57 -22.11 -18.56
N PRO A 27 9.94 -23.10 -17.72
CA PRO A 27 9.01 -24.09 -17.18
C PRO A 27 7.79 -23.44 -16.53
N LYS A 28 6.61 -24.04 -16.73
CA LYS A 28 5.32 -23.49 -16.27
C LYS A 28 5.33 -23.20 -14.77
N GLU A 29 6.01 -24.04 -13.99
CA GLU A 29 6.14 -23.93 -12.55
C GLU A 29 6.91 -22.67 -12.13
N ILE A 30 8.06 -22.40 -12.79
CA ILE A 30 8.88 -21.22 -12.54
C ILE A 30 8.13 -19.95 -12.95
N MET A 31 7.40 -20.01 -14.06
CA MET A 31 6.56 -18.91 -14.52
C MET A 31 5.49 -18.58 -13.47
N ILE A 32 4.78 -19.58 -12.93
CA ILE A 32 3.73 -19.37 -11.93
C ILE A 32 4.30 -18.82 -10.63
N GLU A 33 5.42 -19.36 -10.15
CA GLU A 33 6.11 -18.85 -8.97
C GLU A 33 6.51 -17.38 -9.16
N THR A 34 7.07 -17.04 -10.33
CA THR A 34 7.44 -15.65 -10.66
C THR A 34 6.21 -14.73 -10.66
N LEU A 35 5.07 -15.22 -11.15
CA LEU A 35 3.83 -14.47 -11.18
C LEU A 35 3.25 -14.21 -9.78
N THR A 36 3.59 -15.00 -8.75
CA THR A 36 3.15 -14.74 -7.36
C THR A 36 3.74 -13.48 -6.74
N TYR A 37 4.85 -12.98 -7.30
CA TYR A 37 5.53 -11.77 -6.84
C TYR A 37 4.99 -10.49 -7.48
N LEU A 38 4.18 -10.58 -8.53
CA LEU A 38 3.54 -9.42 -9.12
C LEU A 38 2.48 -8.86 -8.18
N PRO A 39 2.23 -7.55 -8.13
CA PRO A 39 1.04 -7.01 -7.49
C PRO A 39 -0.25 -7.56 -8.15
N LEU A 40 -1.30 -7.83 -7.36
CA LEU A 40 -2.62 -8.25 -7.87
C LEU A 40 -3.19 -7.27 -8.91
N SER A 41 -2.91 -5.98 -8.73
CA SER A 41 -3.26 -4.91 -9.67
C SER A 41 -2.56 -5.04 -11.03
N GLU A 42 -1.38 -5.67 -11.08
CA GLU A 42 -0.61 -5.88 -12.30
C GLU A 42 -0.86 -7.26 -12.93
N MET A 43 -1.30 -8.25 -12.14
CA MET A 43 -1.68 -9.57 -12.64
C MET A 43 -2.72 -9.48 -13.77
N GLY A 44 -3.73 -8.61 -13.62
CA GLY A 44 -4.72 -8.37 -14.67
C GLY A 44 -4.10 -7.85 -15.98
N ASN A 45 -3.01 -7.09 -15.91
CA ASN A 45 -2.30 -6.62 -17.10
C ASN A 45 -1.46 -7.73 -17.72
N VAL A 46 -0.80 -8.57 -16.91
CA VAL A 46 0.01 -9.71 -17.41
C VAL A 46 -0.87 -10.74 -18.12
N LEU A 47 -2.03 -11.06 -17.56
CA LEU A 47 -3.04 -11.91 -18.18
C LEU A 47 -3.56 -11.33 -19.51
N ARG A 48 -3.59 -10.01 -19.64
CA ARG A 48 -4.10 -9.32 -20.83
C ARG A 48 -3.03 -9.18 -21.93
N ILE A 49 -1.75 -9.08 -21.55
CA ILE A 49 -0.61 -8.96 -22.47
C ILE A 49 -0.25 -10.32 -23.08
N SER A 50 -0.32 -11.40 -22.30
CA SER A 50 0.10 -12.72 -22.75
C SER A 50 -1.05 -13.72 -22.78
N LYS A 51 -1.58 -13.96 -23.98
CA LYS A 51 -2.60 -14.99 -24.22
C LYS A 51 -2.13 -16.37 -23.77
N SER A 52 -0.85 -16.71 -23.95
CA SER A 52 -0.31 -18.01 -23.53
C SER A 52 -0.24 -18.17 -22.01
N ILE A 53 0.14 -17.12 -21.28
CA ILE A 53 0.14 -17.13 -19.80
C ILE A 53 -1.29 -17.23 -19.27
N HIS A 54 -2.20 -16.44 -19.86
CA HIS A 54 -3.62 -16.52 -19.54
C HIS A 54 -4.14 -17.95 -19.75
N THR A 55 -3.94 -18.51 -20.93
CA THR A 55 -4.33 -19.88 -21.27
C THR A 55 -3.74 -20.91 -20.30
N ILE A 56 -2.45 -20.84 -19.96
CA ILE A 56 -1.83 -21.77 -19.00
C ILE A 56 -2.45 -21.68 -17.60
N LEU A 57 -2.76 -20.46 -17.14
CA LEU A 57 -3.39 -20.25 -15.83
C LEU A 57 -4.87 -20.63 -15.82
N THR A 58 -5.59 -20.39 -16.92
CA THR A 58 -7.03 -20.65 -17.00
C THR A 58 -7.37 -22.06 -17.49
N GLU A 59 -6.49 -22.77 -18.19
CA GLU A 59 -6.75 -24.16 -18.62
C GLU A 59 -6.51 -25.17 -17.50
N THR A 60 -5.73 -24.81 -16.48
CA THR A 60 -5.43 -25.71 -15.37
C THR A 60 -5.81 -25.06 -14.04
N PRO A 61 -6.94 -25.47 -13.44
CA PRO A 61 -7.38 -24.97 -12.13
C PRO A 61 -6.29 -25.03 -11.06
N LEU A 62 -5.46 -26.08 -11.08
CA LEU A 62 -4.34 -26.27 -10.15
C LEU A 62 -3.37 -25.07 -10.10
N TYR A 63 -3.07 -24.47 -11.25
CA TYR A 63 -2.09 -23.40 -11.35
C TYR A 63 -2.67 -22.08 -10.84
N LEU A 64 -3.91 -21.76 -11.22
CA LEU A 64 -4.63 -20.63 -10.66
C LEU A 64 -4.86 -20.77 -9.16
N THR A 65 -5.18 -21.98 -8.67
CA THR A 65 -5.26 -22.29 -7.24
C THR A 65 -3.96 -21.95 -6.51
N ARG A 66 -2.81 -22.45 -6.97
CA ARG A 66 -1.51 -22.20 -6.34
C ARG A 66 -1.18 -20.71 -6.30
N LEU A 67 -1.46 -20.01 -7.39
CA LEU A 67 -1.28 -18.57 -7.51
C LEU A 67 -2.11 -17.84 -6.45
N LEU A 68 -3.42 -18.12 -6.36
CA LEU A 68 -4.33 -17.48 -5.40
C LEU A 68 -3.96 -17.79 -3.95
N VAL A 69 -3.53 -19.01 -3.65
CA VAL A 69 -3.03 -19.38 -2.31
C VAL A 69 -1.82 -18.54 -1.92
N SER A 70 -0.83 -18.42 -2.81
CA SER A 70 0.37 -17.62 -2.56
C SER A 70 0.05 -16.14 -2.40
N TYR A 71 -0.85 -15.61 -3.23
CA TYR A 71 -1.31 -14.24 -3.13
C TYR A 71 -2.03 -13.96 -1.82
N GLY A 72 -2.88 -14.87 -1.37
CA GLY A 72 -3.62 -14.71 -0.13
C GLY A 72 -2.71 -14.59 1.06
N SER A 73 -1.64 -15.39 1.10
CA SER A 73 -0.59 -15.27 2.11
C SER A 73 0.12 -13.92 2.07
N ASN A 74 0.36 -13.33 0.88
CA ASN A 74 1.05 -12.05 0.76
C ASN A 74 0.22 -10.84 1.22
N ILE A 75 -1.11 -10.93 1.19
CA ILE A 75 -2.01 -9.83 1.57
C ILE A 75 -2.74 -10.09 2.90
N ASP A 76 -2.30 -11.11 3.66
CA ASP A 76 -2.96 -11.57 4.90
C ASP A 76 -4.45 -11.91 4.72
N PHE A 77 -4.85 -12.37 3.54
CA PHE A 77 -6.23 -12.77 3.27
C PHE A 77 -6.61 -13.98 4.14
N PRO A 78 -7.84 -14.04 4.69
CA PRO A 78 -8.25 -15.12 5.57
C PRO A 78 -8.09 -16.50 4.94
N ARG A 79 -7.19 -17.31 5.52
CA ARG A 79 -6.87 -18.64 4.99
C ARG A 79 -8.08 -19.57 4.99
N SER A 80 -8.97 -19.43 5.98
CA SER A 80 -10.23 -20.19 6.06
C SER A 80 -11.13 -19.99 4.84
N THR A 81 -11.14 -18.78 4.25
CA THR A 81 -11.93 -18.48 3.06
C THR A 81 -11.31 -19.18 1.84
N ILE A 82 -9.99 -19.10 1.68
CA ILE A 82 -9.25 -19.81 0.63
C ILE A 82 -9.54 -21.31 0.73
N ASP A 83 -9.34 -21.90 1.90
CA ASP A 83 -9.51 -23.34 2.12
C ASP A 83 -10.96 -23.79 1.82
N THR A 84 -11.96 -22.95 2.10
CA THR A 84 -13.38 -23.23 1.76
C THR A 84 -13.58 -23.29 0.25
N HIS A 85 -13.03 -22.33 -0.50
CA HIS A 85 -13.11 -22.36 -1.96
C HIS A 85 -12.40 -23.59 -2.54
N LEU A 86 -11.20 -23.91 -2.03
CA LEU A 86 -10.43 -25.06 -2.50
C LEU A 86 -11.16 -26.38 -2.26
N LYS A 87 -11.73 -26.57 -1.07
CA LYS A 87 -12.52 -27.76 -0.75
C LYS A 87 -13.76 -27.88 -1.65
N THR A 88 -14.37 -26.76 -2.02
CA THR A 88 -15.51 -26.77 -2.94
C THR A 88 -15.06 -27.21 -4.34
N ILE A 89 -13.92 -26.72 -4.82
CA ILE A 89 -13.33 -27.06 -6.12
C ILE A 89 -12.90 -28.53 -6.20
N GLU A 90 -12.33 -29.09 -5.14
CA GLU A 90 -11.95 -30.52 -5.08
C GLU A 90 -13.12 -31.47 -5.32
N ASN A 91 -14.35 -31.03 -5.05
CA ASN A 91 -15.57 -31.82 -5.25
C ASN A 91 -16.26 -31.53 -6.60
N MET A 92 -15.70 -30.66 -7.44
CA MET A 92 -16.26 -30.33 -8.75
C MET A 92 -15.77 -31.29 -9.82
N SER A 93 -16.69 -31.78 -10.64
CA SER A 93 -16.39 -32.62 -11.81
C SER A 93 -16.10 -31.81 -13.07
N SER A 94 -16.52 -30.54 -13.10
CA SER A 94 -16.35 -29.63 -14.24
C SER A 94 -15.19 -28.66 -14.01
N THR A 95 -14.26 -28.64 -14.96
CA THR A 95 -13.18 -27.65 -15.01
C THR A 95 -13.72 -26.22 -15.13
N GLU A 96 -14.81 -26.01 -15.86
CA GLU A 96 -15.40 -24.68 -16.02
C GLU A 96 -15.97 -24.14 -14.70
N ASP A 97 -16.63 -25.00 -13.91
CA ASP A 97 -17.18 -24.62 -12.61
C ASP A 97 -16.06 -24.34 -11.60
N ALA A 98 -14.99 -25.13 -11.62
CA ALA A 98 -13.79 -24.89 -10.82
C ALA A 98 -13.16 -23.53 -11.13
N LEU A 99 -13.06 -23.15 -12.41
CA LEU A 99 -12.54 -21.86 -12.84
C LEU A 99 -13.45 -20.69 -12.45
N ALA A 100 -14.77 -20.86 -12.54
CA ALA A 100 -15.73 -19.87 -12.06
C ALA A 100 -15.55 -19.61 -10.56
N HIS A 101 -15.39 -20.67 -9.76
CA HIS A 101 -15.13 -20.54 -8.32
C HIS A 101 -13.79 -19.89 -7.98
N LEU A 102 -12.73 -20.19 -8.74
CA LEU A 102 -11.43 -19.54 -8.60
C LEU A 102 -11.50 -18.05 -8.99
N THR A 103 -12.29 -17.71 -10.00
CA THR A 103 -12.53 -16.32 -10.40
C THR A 103 -13.27 -15.54 -9.32
N CYS A 104 -14.25 -16.17 -8.66
CA CYS A 104 -14.93 -15.59 -7.50
C CYS A 104 -13.95 -15.32 -6.35
N LEU A 105 -13.09 -16.30 -6.01
CA LEU A 105 -12.06 -16.14 -4.98
C LEU A 105 -11.11 -14.98 -5.31
N LEU A 106 -10.61 -14.90 -6.56
CA LEU A 106 -9.76 -13.80 -7.00
C LEU A 106 -10.43 -12.43 -6.80
N LYS A 107 -11.73 -12.33 -7.12
CA LYS A 107 -12.49 -11.09 -6.95
C LYS A 107 -12.60 -10.69 -5.47
N GLU A 108 -12.94 -11.63 -4.60
CA GLU A 108 -13.00 -11.39 -3.15
C GLU A 108 -11.66 -10.91 -2.59
N MET A 109 -10.56 -11.51 -3.04
CA MET A 109 -9.21 -11.10 -2.63
C MET A 109 -8.85 -9.68 -3.12
N ILE A 110 -9.24 -9.32 -4.34
CA ILE A 110 -9.05 -7.96 -4.86
C ILE A 110 -9.83 -6.94 -4.03
N ASP A 111 -11.09 -7.23 -3.70
CA ASP A 111 -11.94 -6.31 -2.94
C ASP A 111 -11.44 -6.17 -1.49
N TYR A 112 -11.00 -7.27 -0.87
CA TYR A 112 -10.33 -7.25 0.43
C TYR A 112 -9.06 -6.39 0.41
N HIS A 113 -8.22 -6.53 -0.61
CA HIS A 113 -7.00 -5.74 -0.73
C HIS A 113 -7.29 -4.24 -0.85
N LYS A 114 -8.32 -3.85 -1.61
CA LYS A 114 -8.75 -2.44 -1.72
C LYS A 114 -9.24 -1.90 -0.37
N GLU A 115 -9.97 -2.70 0.41
CA GLU A 115 -10.42 -2.29 1.74
C GLU A 115 -9.24 -2.08 2.70
N LEU A 116 -8.23 -2.96 2.66
CA LEU A 116 -6.99 -2.78 3.43
C LEU A 116 -6.25 -1.49 3.03
N GLU A 117 -6.14 -1.20 1.73
CA GLU A 117 -5.56 0.06 1.27
C GLU A 117 -6.32 1.29 1.76
N ALA A 118 -7.66 1.23 1.75
CA ALA A 118 -8.50 2.31 2.26
C ALA A 118 -8.27 2.52 3.77
N LYS A 119 -8.24 1.45 4.57
CA LYS A 119 -7.94 1.49 6.01
C LYS A 119 -6.56 2.07 6.29
N ARG A 120 -5.53 1.68 5.53
CA ARG A 120 -4.17 2.23 5.65
C ARG A 120 -4.13 3.73 5.40
N LYS A 121 -4.83 4.22 4.37
CA LYS A 121 -4.95 5.66 4.08
C LYS A 121 -5.68 6.42 5.19
N GLU A 122 -6.73 5.83 5.75
CA GLU A 122 -7.47 6.42 6.87
C GLU A 122 -6.59 6.53 8.12
N GLU A 123 -5.86 5.47 8.48
CA GLU A 123 -4.96 5.46 9.62
C GLU A 123 -3.83 6.49 9.45
N GLU A 124 -3.29 6.63 8.24
CA GLU A 124 -2.30 7.66 7.92
C GLU A 124 -2.86 9.07 8.14
N MET A 125 -4.10 9.34 7.71
CA MET A 125 -4.78 10.61 7.95
C MET A 125 -4.99 10.87 9.45
N ARG A 126 -5.44 9.85 10.20
CA ARG A 126 -5.60 9.95 11.66
C ARG A 126 -4.27 10.24 12.34
N ARG A 127 -3.19 9.57 11.94
CA ARG A 127 -1.84 9.81 12.48
C ARG A 127 -1.36 11.24 12.19
N LYS A 128 -1.55 11.75 10.97
CA LYS A 128 -1.21 13.14 10.61
C LYS A 128 -2.00 14.14 11.45
N LEU A 129 -3.29 13.90 11.69
CA LEU A 129 -4.12 14.76 12.54
C LEU A 129 -3.63 14.75 14.00
N THR A 130 -3.30 13.59 14.55
CA THR A 130 -2.77 13.46 15.91
C THR A 130 -1.45 14.21 16.06
N LEU A 131 -0.52 14.07 15.11
CA LEU A 131 0.75 14.79 15.13
C LEU A 131 0.56 16.31 15.07
N ARG A 132 -0.40 16.81 14.28
CA ARG A 132 -0.75 18.24 14.27
C ARG A 132 -1.24 18.72 15.64
N LYS A 133 -2.14 17.94 16.27
CA LYS A 133 -2.66 18.27 17.61
C LYS A 133 -1.55 18.27 18.67
N ILE A 134 -0.61 17.34 18.62
CA ILE A 134 0.55 17.31 19.52
C ILE A 134 1.38 18.58 19.36
N ALA A 135 1.69 18.98 18.12
CA ALA A 135 2.46 20.20 17.85
C ALA A 135 1.74 21.47 18.35
N GLU A 136 0.42 21.53 18.28
CA GLU A 136 -0.36 22.64 18.86
C GLU A 136 -0.29 22.66 20.39
N ILE A 137 -0.39 21.48 21.03
CA ILE A 137 -0.24 21.35 22.50
C ILE A 137 1.15 21.80 22.94
N GLU A 138 2.21 21.44 22.21
CA GLU A 138 3.58 21.88 22.49
C GLU A 138 3.71 23.40 22.43
N LYS A 139 3.16 24.06 21.41
CA LYS A 139 3.13 25.53 21.31
C LYS A 139 2.36 26.18 22.46
N ILE A 140 1.26 25.57 22.90
CA ILE A 140 0.50 26.07 24.06
C ILE A 140 1.34 25.94 25.33
N LYS A 141 1.99 24.78 25.53
CA LYS A 141 2.86 24.52 26.68
C LYS A 141 4.01 25.52 26.75
N GLU A 142 4.66 25.82 25.63
CA GLU A 142 5.71 26.83 25.56
C GLU A 142 5.21 28.22 25.96
N ARG A 143 4.04 28.64 25.45
CA ARG A 143 3.43 29.93 25.83
C ARG A 143 3.11 30.00 27.32
N LEU A 144 2.53 28.93 27.88
CA LEU A 144 2.22 28.87 29.31
C LEU A 144 3.48 28.92 30.19
N GLU A 145 4.56 28.27 29.77
CA GLU A 145 5.83 28.31 30.49
C GLU A 145 6.46 29.72 30.43
N GLN A 146 6.42 30.39 29.27
CA GLN A 146 6.86 31.78 29.14
C GLN A 146 6.04 32.72 30.04
N GLU A 147 4.71 32.58 30.06
CA GLU A 147 3.85 33.37 30.94
C GLU A 147 4.17 33.14 32.42
N LYS A 148 4.41 31.88 32.81
CA LYS A 148 4.79 31.52 34.18
C LYS A 148 6.12 32.18 34.59
N GLN A 149 7.13 32.12 33.72
CA GLN A 149 8.42 32.76 33.98
C GLN A 149 8.29 34.29 34.08
N GLN A 150 7.48 34.91 33.22
CA GLN A 150 7.20 36.35 33.30
C GLN A 150 6.50 36.74 34.60
N ARG A 151 5.53 35.96 35.08
CA ARG A 151 4.86 36.21 36.37
C ARG A 151 5.85 36.15 37.53
N GLN A 152 6.67 35.11 37.57
CA GLN A 152 7.71 34.96 38.61
C GLN A 152 8.74 36.10 38.58
N ALA A 153 9.12 36.59 37.39
CA ALA A 153 10.03 37.72 37.25
C ALA A 153 9.40 39.02 37.78
N LYS A 154 8.14 39.29 37.44
CA LYS A 154 7.39 40.46 37.94
C LYS A 154 7.21 40.43 39.45
N GLU A 155 6.91 39.27 40.02
CA GLU A 155 6.79 39.10 41.47
C GLU A 155 8.12 39.36 42.19
N LYS A 156 9.23 38.84 41.66
CA LYS A 156 10.58 39.13 42.20
C LYS A 156 10.93 40.62 42.11
N GLU A 157 10.63 41.26 40.99
CA GLU A 157 10.90 42.70 40.82
C GLU A 157 10.06 43.55 41.78
N ALA A 158 8.77 43.25 41.92
CA ALA A 158 7.88 43.91 42.88
C ALA A 158 8.38 43.74 44.32
N PHE A 159 8.83 42.53 44.68
CA PHE A 159 9.40 42.26 45.99
C PHE A 159 10.68 43.07 46.26
N MET A 160 11.61 43.13 45.29
CA MET A 160 12.84 43.93 45.41
C MET A 160 12.55 45.43 45.58
N ARG A 161 11.59 45.98 44.82
CA ARG A 161 11.17 47.38 44.95
C ARG A 161 10.60 47.68 46.35
N LEU A 162 9.84 46.76 46.93
CA LEU A 162 9.31 46.91 48.30
C LEU A 162 10.41 46.90 49.36
N GLN A 163 11.47 46.09 49.19
CA GLN A 163 12.60 46.10 50.12
C GLN A 163 13.41 47.40 50.07
N MET A 164 13.64 47.96 48.88
CA MET A 164 14.35 49.23 48.70
C MET A 164 13.62 50.41 49.35
N ASN A 165 12.29 50.43 49.28
CA ASN A 165 11.49 51.49 49.90
C ASN A 165 11.48 51.41 51.44
N ARG A 166 11.64 50.23 52.05
CA ARG A 166 11.76 50.09 53.51
C ARG A 166 13.12 50.53 54.05
N GLY A 167 14.17 50.55 53.23
CA GLY A 167 15.50 51.00 53.64
C GLY A 167 15.65 52.52 53.79
N ASN A 168 14.74 53.31 53.20
CA ASN A 168 14.80 54.78 53.21
C ASN A 168 14.03 55.45 54.37
N ASP A 169 13.27 54.70 55.17
CA ASP A 169 12.48 55.22 56.29
C ASP A 169 13.25 55.22 57.64
N HIS A 170 14.55 54.93 57.65
CA HIS A 170 15.38 54.91 58.88
C HIS A 170 16.49 55.98 58.90
N THR A 171 16.41 57.00 58.04
CA THR A 171 17.37 58.12 57.97
C THR A 171 16.73 59.51 58.12
N LYS A 172 15.68 59.65 58.93
CA LYS A 172 15.19 60.97 59.37
C LYS A 172 15.06 61.04 60.87
#